data_AF-A0A7X3R4M9-F1
#
_entry.id   AF-A0A7X3R4M9-F1
#
_cell.length_a   1.000
_cell.length_b   1.000
_cell.length_c   1.000
_cell.angle_alpha   90.00
_cell.angle_beta   90.00
_cell.angle_gamma   90.00
#
_symmetry.space_group_name_H-M   'P 1'
#
loop_
_entity.id
_entity.type
_entity.pdbx_description
1 polymer ?
#
loop_
_entity_poly.entity_id
_entity_poly.type
_entity_poly.pdbx_seq_one_letter_code
_entity_poly.pdbx_strand_id
1 'polypeptide(L)'
;MAEAQEVAGYVSPYPYVQRLQDRMDEILDRQVPNSGRFCGFCFARLARDTERCPYCGADTNQLPTVERVPREALIIYRTKKRTEERWVYGGAMIGLLIAAGVFVALVVYGTDLVGSRPIALGIAFAALIGGGYLLAQLFGPLICGQVGYRRGSRRRDELWGQFLEERESGESA
;
A
#
# COMPACT_ATOMS: atom_id res chain seq x y z
N MET A 1 -11.24 6.16 -22.97
CA MET A 1 -11.25 4.86 -22.26
C MET A 1 -9.92 4.79 -21.53
N ALA A 2 -9.92 4.71 -20.20
CA ALA A 2 -8.69 4.85 -19.42
C ALA A 2 -7.84 3.58 -19.58
N GLU A 3 -6.59 3.74 -20.05
CA GLU A 3 -5.64 2.64 -20.21
C GLU A 3 -5.36 1.97 -18.85
N ALA A 4 -5.36 0.64 -18.86
CA ALA A 4 -5.04 -0.15 -17.67
C ALA A 4 -3.54 -0.03 -17.39
N GLN A 5 -3.17 0.61 -16.29
CA GLN A 5 -1.76 0.81 -15.93
C GLN A 5 -1.25 -0.41 -15.17
N GLU A 6 -0.25 -1.10 -15.73
CA GLU A 6 0.46 -2.17 -15.03
C GLU A 6 1.40 -1.57 -13.99
N VAL A 7 1.27 -1.99 -12.73
CA VAL A 7 2.15 -1.57 -11.64
C VAL A 7 2.57 -2.81 -10.86
N ALA A 8 3.88 -3.00 -10.69
CA ALA A 8 4.48 -4.19 -10.07
C ALA A 8 3.96 -5.52 -10.64
N GLY A 9 3.71 -5.58 -11.96
CA GLY A 9 3.22 -6.76 -12.65
C GLY A 9 1.77 -7.15 -12.29
N TYR A 10 0.97 -6.19 -11.86
CA TYR A 10 -0.47 -6.34 -11.66
C TYR A 10 -1.24 -5.30 -12.47
N VAL A 11 -2.25 -5.76 -13.20
CA VAL A 11 -3.17 -4.93 -13.98
C VAL A 11 -4.51 -4.94 -13.28
N SER A 12 -4.93 -3.79 -12.77
CA SER A 12 -6.21 -3.64 -12.08
C SER A 12 -7.36 -3.65 -13.10
N PRO A 13 -8.45 -4.43 -12.87
CA PRO A 13 -9.68 -4.32 -13.65
C PRO A 13 -10.40 -2.97 -13.45
N TYR A 14 -10.03 -2.21 -12.41
CA TYR A 14 -10.61 -0.90 -12.10
C TYR A 14 -9.53 0.21 -12.08
N PRO A 15 -9.02 0.66 -13.24
CA PRO A 15 -7.92 1.64 -13.32
C PRO A 15 -8.21 2.99 -12.61
N TYR A 16 -9.48 3.38 -12.51
CA TYR A 16 -9.88 4.59 -11.80
C TYR A 16 -9.71 4.46 -10.28
N VAL A 17 -10.00 3.29 -9.69
CA VAL A 17 -9.79 3.01 -8.26
C VAL A 17 -8.29 3.09 -7.96
N GLN A 18 -7.48 2.52 -8.85
CA GLN A 18 -6.02 2.59 -8.71
C GLN A 18 -5.50 4.02 -8.68
N ARG A 19 -5.96 4.90 -9.58
CA ARG A 19 -5.54 6.31 -9.64
C ARG A 19 -6.05 7.14 -8.46
N LEU A 20 -7.16 6.73 -7.84
CA LEU A 20 -7.73 7.42 -6.69
C LEU A 20 -7.09 7.02 -5.37
N GLN A 21 -6.23 5.99 -5.35
CA GLN A 21 -5.62 5.47 -4.13
C GLN A 21 -4.98 6.57 -3.28
N ASP A 22 -4.08 7.35 -3.88
CA ASP A 22 -3.33 8.40 -3.15
C ASP A 22 -4.28 9.44 -2.55
N ARG A 23 -5.33 9.83 -3.28
CA ARG A 23 -6.34 10.79 -2.81
C ARG A 23 -7.21 10.24 -1.69
N MET A 24 -7.51 8.95 -1.73
CA MET A 24 -8.26 8.28 -0.67
C MET A 24 -7.39 8.09 0.58
N ASP A 25 -6.09 7.84 0.40
CA ASP A 25 -5.13 7.77 1.49
C ASP A 25 -4.97 9.14 2.18
N GLU A 26 -4.95 10.26 1.44
CA GLU A 26 -5.01 11.62 2.03
C GLU A 26 -6.26 11.81 2.91
N ILE A 27 -7.43 11.31 2.48
CA ILE A 27 -8.67 11.36 3.27
C ILE A 27 -8.56 10.47 4.52
N LEU A 28 -8.07 9.25 4.37
CA LEU A 28 -7.90 8.28 5.46
C LEU A 28 -6.93 8.78 6.53
N ASP A 29 -5.86 9.46 6.10
CA ASP A 29 -4.83 10.05 6.96
C ASP A 29 -5.24 11.43 7.51
N ARG A 30 -6.48 11.88 7.24
CA ARG A 30 -7.04 13.16 7.69
C ARG A 30 -6.25 14.40 7.21
N GLN A 31 -5.51 14.26 6.12
CA GLN A 31 -4.80 15.38 5.49
C GLN A 31 -5.78 16.29 4.75
N VAL A 32 -6.89 15.73 4.26
CA VAL A 32 -7.98 16.47 3.60
C VAL A 32 -9.35 16.08 4.18
N PRO A 33 -10.32 17.00 4.22
CA PRO A 33 -11.63 16.71 4.78
C PRO A 33 -12.46 15.77 3.87
N ASN A 34 -13.13 14.79 4.49
CA ASN A 34 -14.13 13.93 3.84
C ASN A 34 -15.50 14.64 3.73
N SER A 35 -15.49 15.81 3.08
CA SER A 35 -16.67 16.61 2.76
C SER A 35 -16.42 17.40 1.48
N GLY A 36 -17.39 17.41 0.58
CA GLY A 36 -17.29 18.13 -0.70
C GLY A 36 -18.25 17.55 -1.73
N ARG A 37 -17.95 17.74 -3.01
CA ARG A 37 -18.71 17.12 -4.10
C ARG A 37 -17.91 15.94 -4.62
N PHE A 38 -18.44 14.73 -4.50
CA PHE A 38 -17.80 13.51 -4.99
C PHE A 38 -18.68 12.79 -6.01
N CYS A 39 -18.05 12.08 -6.95
CA CYS A 39 -18.75 11.24 -7.90
C CYS A 39 -19.53 10.13 -7.17
N GLY A 40 -20.80 9.92 -7.48
CA GLY A 40 -21.62 8.87 -6.88
C GLY A 40 -21.20 7.44 -7.21
N PHE A 41 -20.31 7.25 -8.20
CA PHE A 41 -19.78 5.95 -8.61
C PHE A 41 -18.40 5.67 -8.03
N CYS A 42 -17.38 6.43 -8.47
CA CYS A 42 -15.99 6.19 -8.09
C CYS A 42 -15.51 6.99 -6.87
N PHE A 43 -16.34 7.88 -6.34
CA PHE A 43 -16.01 8.79 -5.22
C PHE A 43 -14.84 9.74 -5.46
N ALA A 44 -14.41 9.94 -6.72
CA ALA A 44 -13.49 11.01 -7.06
C ALA A 44 -14.08 12.37 -6.68
N ARG A 45 -13.25 13.27 -6.12
CA ARG A 45 -13.65 14.66 -5.87
C ARG A 45 -13.88 15.37 -7.22
N LEU A 46 -15.02 16.04 -7.34
CA LEU A 46 -15.45 16.75 -8.55
C LEU A 46 -15.39 18.27 -8.33
N ALA A 47 -15.12 19.04 -9.39
CA ALA A 47 -15.33 20.48 -9.38
C ALA A 47 -16.83 20.81 -9.41
N ARG A 48 -17.22 22.06 -9.16
CA ARG A 48 -18.64 22.44 -9.00
C ARG A 48 -19.48 22.24 -10.28
N ASP A 49 -18.87 22.50 -11.43
CA ASP A 49 -19.46 22.52 -12.77
C ASP A 49 -19.21 21.24 -13.57
N THR A 50 -18.60 20.21 -12.95
CA THR A 50 -18.32 18.96 -13.64
C THR A 50 -19.60 18.12 -13.77
N GLU A 51 -20.10 17.96 -14.99
CA GLU A 51 -21.25 17.10 -15.32
C GLU A 51 -20.84 15.64 -15.55
N ARG A 52 -19.60 15.40 -15.99
CA ARG A 52 -19.08 14.06 -16.25
C ARG A 52 -17.78 13.82 -15.50
N CYS A 53 -17.70 12.74 -14.74
CA CYS A 53 -16.52 12.43 -13.95
C CYS A 53 -15.29 12.16 -14.84
N PRO A 54 -14.16 12.87 -14.66
CA PRO A 54 -12.96 12.66 -15.48
C PRO A 54 -12.22 11.35 -15.17
N TYR A 55 -12.56 10.69 -14.04
CA TYR A 55 -11.91 9.46 -13.61
C TYR A 55 -12.62 8.22 -14.15
N CYS A 56 -13.91 8.06 -13.87
CA CYS A 56 -14.70 6.89 -14.29
C CYS A 56 -15.60 7.15 -15.50
N GLY A 57 -15.79 8.40 -15.92
CA GLY A 57 -16.64 8.75 -17.06
C GLY A 57 -18.14 8.77 -16.77
N ALA A 58 -18.57 8.51 -15.53
CA ALA A 58 -19.98 8.52 -15.14
C ALA A 58 -20.57 9.94 -15.22
N ASP A 59 -21.83 10.02 -15.66
CA ASP A 59 -22.61 11.25 -15.72
C ASP A 59 -23.25 11.55 -14.36
N THR A 60 -23.07 12.77 -13.86
CA THR A 60 -23.62 13.21 -12.58
C THR A 60 -25.14 13.37 -12.59
N ASN A 61 -25.76 13.43 -13.76
CA ASN A 61 -27.22 13.46 -13.91
C ASN A 61 -27.84 12.06 -13.75
N GLN A 62 -27.10 11.00 -14.09
CA GLN A 62 -27.56 9.62 -13.92
C GLN A 62 -27.24 9.08 -12.52
N LEU A 63 -26.05 9.43 -12.00
CA LEU A 63 -25.59 9.05 -10.66
C LEU A 63 -25.31 10.32 -9.86
N PRO A 64 -26.23 10.72 -8.96
CA PRO A 64 -26.09 11.97 -8.23
C PRO A 64 -24.80 12.00 -7.42
N THR A 65 -24.22 13.19 -7.29
CA THR A 65 -23.00 13.38 -6.51
C THR A 65 -23.27 13.17 -5.03
N VAL A 66 -22.29 12.61 -4.32
CA VAL A 66 -22.36 12.40 -2.87
C VAL A 66 -21.53 13.45 -2.14
N GLU A 67 -21.99 13.87 -0.97
CA GLU A 67 -21.31 14.92 -0.19
C GLU A 67 -20.10 14.39 0.60
N ARG A 68 -20.09 13.08 0.84
CA ARG A 68 -19.09 12.37 1.64
C ARG A 68 -18.81 11.02 1.02
N VAL A 69 -17.56 10.60 1.05
CA VAL A 69 -17.17 9.24 0.64
C VAL A 69 -17.70 8.24 1.68
N PRO A 70 -18.46 7.21 1.27
CA PRO A 70 -19.00 6.20 2.18
C PRO A 70 -17.88 5.45 2.90
N ARG A 71 -18.18 4.97 4.11
CA ARG A 71 -17.16 4.32 4.97
C ARG A 71 -16.69 3.01 4.36
N GLU A 72 -17.59 2.31 3.71
CA GLU A 72 -17.39 1.02 3.04
C GLU A 72 -16.31 1.18 1.98
N ALA A 73 -16.43 2.19 1.11
CA ALA A 73 -15.42 2.51 0.12
C ALA A 73 -14.06 2.83 0.77
N LEU A 74 -14.03 3.68 1.80
CA LEU A 74 -12.79 4.01 2.51
C LEU A 74 -12.11 2.78 3.16
N ILE A 75 -12.90 1.82 3.67
CA ILE A 75 -12.38 0.57 4.23
C ILE A 75 -11.70 -0.28 3.15
N ILE A 76 -12.26 -0.31 1.93
CA ILE A 76 -11.67 -1.02 0.78
C ILE A 76 -10.29 -0.42 0.44
N TYR A 77 -10.19 0.91 0.30
CA TYR A 77 -8.91 1.60 0.08
C TYR A 77 -7.91 1.35 1.21
N ARG A 78 -8.36 1.41 2.47
CA ARG A 78 -7.52 1.16 3.65
C ARG A 78 -6.96 -0.26 3.69
N THR A 79 -7.69 -1.24 3.13
CA THR A 79 -7.27 -2.64 3.12
C THR A 79 -6.04 -2.87 2.26
N LYS A 80 -5.92 -2.16 1.13
CA LYS A 80 -4.69 -2.16 0.32
C LYS A 80 -3.50 -1.65 1.12
N LYS A 81 -3.60 -0.43 1.67
CA LYS A 81 -2.54 0.22 2.46
C LYS A 81 -2.05 -0.67 3.61
N ARG A 82 -2.98 -1.24 4.39
CA ARG A 82 -2.64 -2.17 5.49
C ARG A 82 -1.92 -3.43 5.00
N THR A 83 -2.30 -3.95 3.83
CA THR A 83 -1.65 -5.14 3.27
C THR A 83 -0.23 -4.81 2.86
N GLU A 84 -0.02 -3.69 2.17
CA GLU A 84 1.30 -3.22 1.76
C GLU A 84 2.22 -2.97 2.96
N GLU A 85 1.73 -2.24 3.97
CA GLU A 85 2.45 -1.98 5.21
C GLU A 85 2.89 -3.27 5.90
N ARG A 86 2.00 -4.26 6.03
CA ARG A 86 2.33 -5.56 6.64
C ARG A 86 3.46 -6.28 5.90
N TRP A 87 3.44 -6.25 4.57
CA TRP A 87 4.49 -6.87 3.77
C TRP A 87 5.82 -6.12 3.87
N VAL A 88 5.80 -4.79 3.79
CA VAL A 88 7.01 -3.97 3.89
C VAL A 88 7.64 -4.09 5.28
N TYR A 89 6.85 -3.92 6.35
CA TYR A 89 7.36 -4.05 7.71
C TYR A 89 7.77 -5.49 8.05
N GLY A 90 7.03 -6.49 7.55
CA GLY A 90 7.40 -7.90 7.68
C GLY A 90 8.73 -8.22 7.00
N GLY A 91 8.94 -7.73 5.77
CA GLY A 91 10.20 -7.87 5.05
C GLY A 91 11.36 -7.19 5.76
N ALA A 92 11.18 -5.95 6.23
CA ALA A 92 12.20 -5.23 6.98
C ALA A 92 12.59 -5.97 8.27
N MET A 93 11.60 -6.55 8.98
CA MET A 93 11.84 -7.37 10.18
C MET A 93 12.68 -8.61 9.86
N ILE A 94 12.41 -9.31 8.75
CA ILE A 94 13.21 -10.45 8.31
C ILE A 94 14.66 -10.02 8.05
N GLY A 95 14.87 -8.90 7.35
CA GLY A 95 16.21 -8.35 7.11
C GLY A 95 16.96 -8.07 8.41
N LEU A 96 16.27 -7.48 9.40
CA LEU A 96 16.85 -7.20 10.72
C LEU A 96 17.20 -8.49 11.49
N LEU A 97 16.34 -9.51 11.43
CA LEU A 97 16.61 -10.82 12.06
C LEU A 97 17.83 -11.51 11.45
N ILE A 98 18.01 -11.42 10.12
CA ILE A 98 19.20 -11.94 9.44
C ILE A 98 20.46 -11.21 9.93
N ALA A 99 20.42 -9.87 9.98
CA ALA A 99 21.54 -9.07 10.46
C ALA A 99 21.89 -9.39 11.93
N ALA A 100 20.89 -9.57 12.79
CA ALA A 100 21.07 -9.99 14.17
C ALA A 100 21.70 -11.38 14.27
N GLY A 101 21.28 -12.34 13.43
CA GLY A 101 21.88 -13.67 13.36
C GLY A 101 23.35 -13.63 12.94
N VAL A 102 23.69 -12.83 11.93
CA VAL A 102 25.07 -12.62 11.47
C VAL A 102 25.92 -11.99 12.58
N PHE A 103 25.38 -11.00 13.30
CA PHE A 103 26.05 -10.39 14.45
C PHE A 103 26.38 -11.43 15.52
N VAL A 104 25.40 -12.25 15.93
CA VAL A 104 25.61 -13.31 16.93
C VAL A 104 26.67 -14.30 16.46
N ALA A 105 26.62 -14.73 15.19
CA ALA A 105 27.62 -15.63 14.63
C ALA A 105 29.04 -15.03 14.68
N LEU A 106 29.19 -13.75 14.33
CA LEU A 106 30.48 -13.04 14.40
C LEU A 106 30.96 -12.84 15.83
N VAL A 107 30.06 -12.64 16.81
CA VAL A 107 30.46 -12.51 18.22
C VAL A 107 30.93 -13.86 18.79
N VAL A 108 30.27 -14.96 18.42
CA VAL A 108 30.59 -16.30 18.92
C VAL A 108 31.84 -16.87 18.26
N TYR A 109 31.96 -16.74 16.93
CA TYR A 109 33.02 -17.39 16.14
C TYR A 109 34.06 -16.43 15.57
N GLY A 110 33.83 -15.11 15.64
CA GLY A 110 34.70 -14.13 14.99
C GLY A 110 36.09 -13.99 15.63
N THR A 111 36.25 -14.37 16.90
CA THR A 111 37.56 -14.39 17.57
C THR A 111 38.52 -15.36 16.89
N ASP A 112 38.02 -16.49 16.42
CA ASP A 112 38.82 -17.54 15.78
C ASP A 112 39.23 -17.14 14.35
N LEU A 113 38.46 -16.22 13.72
CA LEU A 113 38.71 -15.73 12.37
C LEU A 113 39.72 -14.58 12.32
N VAL A 114 39.69 -13.67 13.29
CA VAL A 114 40.43 -12.38 13.23
C VAL A 114 41.60 -12.35 14.23
N GLY A 115 41.72 -13.34 15.11
CA GLY A 115 42.82 -13.46 16.09
C GLY A 115 42.83 -12.39 17.18
N SER A 116 41.93 -11.41 17.12
CA SER A 116 41.80 -10.34 18.11
C SER A 116 40.32 -10.05 18.42
N ARG A 117 39.97 -10.20 19.70
CA ARG A 117 38.61 -9.98 20.21
C ARG A 117 38.05 -8.56 19.97
N PRO A 118 38.81 -7.46 20.15
CA PRO A 118 38.24 -6.12 19.94
C PRO A 118 37.95 -5.84 18.46
N ILE A 119 38.77 -6.33 17.53
CA ILE A 119 38.56 -6.13 16.09
C ILE A 119 37.35 -6.94 15.63
N ALA A 120 37.24 -8.21 16.06
CA ALA A 120 36.08 -9.05 15.76
C ALA A 120 34.77 -8.40 16.23
N LEU A 121 34.76 -7.82 17.44
CA LEU A 121 33.61 -7.09 17.97
C LEU A 121 33.28 -5.85 17.15
N GLY A 122 34.29 -5.07 16.75
CA GLY A 122 34.11 -3.89 15.88
C GLY A 122 33.49 -4.26 14.53
N ILE A 123 33.96 -5.33 13.90
CA ILE A 123 33.40 -5.86 12.65
C ILE A 123 31.95 -6.31 12.86
N ALA A 124 31.65 -7.02 13.95
CA ALA A 124 30.29 -7.46 14.26
C ALA A 124 29.33 -6.26 14.38
N PHE A 125 29.70 -5.22 15.13
CA PHE A 125 28.88 -4.01 15.25
C PHE A 125 28.69 -3.29 13.91
N ALA A 126 29.76 -3.16 13.11
CA ALA A 126 29.66 -2.57 11.78
C ALA A 126 28.72 -3.38 10.88
N ALA A 127 28.79 -4.71 10.92
CA ALA A 127 27.91 -5.60 10.19
C ALA A 127 26.45 -5.52 10.67
N LEU A 128 26.21 -5.38 11.97
CA LEU A 128 24.86 -5.22 12.51
C LEU A 128 24.21 -3.91 12.05
N ILE A 129 24.93 -2.80 12.18
CA ILE A 129 24.39 -1.47 11.83
C ILE A 129 24.27 -1.33 10.32
N GLY A 130 25.36 -1.55 9.58
CA GLY A 130 25.39 -1.40 8.13
C GLY A 130 24.58 -2.48 7.42
N GLY A 131 24.78 -3.74 7.79
CA GLY A 131 24.06 -4.87 7.23
C GLY A 131 22.58 -4.84 7.61
N GLY A 132 22.23 -4.49 8.86
CA GLY A 132 20.84 -4.33 9.28
C GLY A 132 20.09 -3.27 8.47
N TYR A 133 20.68 -2.09 8.27
CA TYR A 133 20.10 -1.05 7.44
C TYR A 133 19.91 -1.49 5.98
N LEU A 134 20.96 -2.05 5.36
CA LEU A 134 20.91 -2.49 3.97
C LEU A 134 19.91 -3.63 3.75
N LEU A 135 19.91 -4.65 4.63
CA LEU A 135 18.99 -5.78 4.52
C LEU A 135 17.54 -5.36 4.81
N ALA A 136 17.29 -4.48 5.77
CA ALA A 136 15.94 -3.95 6.01
C ALA A 136 15.41 -3.19 4.79
N GLN A 137 16.24 -2.36 4.15
CA GLN A 137 15.86 -1.61 2.95
C GLN A 137 15.69 -2.52 1.71
N LEU A 138 16.47 -3.60 1.62
CA LEU A 138 16.36 -4.58 0.53
C LEU A 138 15.09 -5.43 0.68
N PHE A 139 14.89 -6.04 1.85
CA PHE A 139 13.76 -6.94 2.05
C PHE A 139 12.44 -6.19 2.20
N GLY A 140 12.40 -5.04 2.88
CA GLY A 140 11.17 -4.29 3.11
C GLY A 140 10.63 -3.65 1.83
N PRO A 141 11.10 -2.46 1.42
CA PRO A 141 10.60 -1.77 0.23
C PRO A 141 10.84 -2.49 -1.11
N LEU A 142 12.06 -3.00 -1.37
CA LEU A 142 12.41 -3.46 -2.72
C LEU A 142 11.79 -4.82 -3.08
N ILE A 143 11.87 -5.79 -2.18
CA ILE A 143 11.35 -7.15 -2.43
C ILE A 143 9.91 -7.27 -1.95
N CYS A 144 9.68 -7.11 -0.65
CA CYS A 144 8.35 -7.33 -0.07
C CYS A 144 7.35 -6.23 -0.44
N GLY A 145 7.80 -5.01 -0.74
CA GLY A 145 6.94 -3.93 -1.21
C GLY A 145 6.24 -4.24 -2.53
N GLN A 146 6.96 -4.83 -3.51
CA GLN A 146 6.35 -5.23 -4.79
C GLN A 146 5.29 -6.33 -4.61
N VAL A 147 5.60 -7.33 -3.77
CA VAL A 147 4.66 -8.42 -3.43
C VAL A 147 3.44 -7.88 -2.68
N GLY A 148 3.69 -6.99 -1.72
CA GLY A 148 2.67 -6.30 -0.94
C GLY A 148 1.73 -5.50 -1.83
N TYR A 149 2.28 -4.75 -2.79
CA TYR A 149 1.50 -3.97 -3.74
C TYR A 149 0.59 -4.85 -4.60
N ARG A 150 1.13 -5.93 -5.18
CA ARG A 150 0.35 -6.85 -6.02
C ARG A 150 -0.79 -7.49 -5.22
N ARG A 151 -0.50 -7.99 -4.02
CA ARG A 151 -1.52 -8.61 -3.16
C ARG A 151 -2.54 -7.60 -2.64
N GLY A 152 -2.10 -6.41 -2.24
CA GLY A 152 -2.96 -5.33 -1.75
C GLY A 152 -3.90 -4.83 -2.83
N SER A 153 -3.39 -4.59 -4.04
CA SER A 153 -4.19 -4.14 -5.19
C SER A 153 -5.23 -5.18 -5.59
N ARG A 154 -4.83 -6.46 -5.69
CA ARG A 154 -5.76 -7.56 -5.97
C ARG A 154 -6.88 -7.64 -4.93
N ARG A 155 -6.52 -7.58 -3.64
CA ARG A 155 -7.51 -7.66 -2.56
C ARG A 155 -8.48 -6.48 -2.58
N ARG A 156 -7.99 -5.27 -2.87
CA ARG A 156 -8.83 -4.08 -3.02
C ARG A 156 -9.80 -4.25 -4.17
N ASP A 157 -9.33 -4.73 -5.31
CA ASP A 157 -10.16 -4.86 -6.52
C ASP A 157 -11.22 -5.96 -6.35
N GLU A 158 -10.89 -7.06 -5.65
CA GLU A 158 -11.88 -8.07 -5.25
C GLU A 158 -12.99 -7.46 -4.36
N LEU A 159 -12.61 -6.71 -3.32
CA LEU A 159 -13.58 -6.07 -2.42
C LEU A 159 -14.37 -4.95 -3.12
N TRP A 160 -13.75 -4.26 -4.07
CA TRP A 160 -14.42 -3.24 -4.87
C TRP A 160 -15.47 -3.86 -5.79
N GLY A 161 -15.17 -5.01 -6.40
CA GLY A 161 -16.14 -5.77 -7.19
C GLY A 161 -17.36 -6.17 -6.36
N GLN A 162 -17.13 -6.74 -5.17
CA GLN A 162 -18.21 -7.09 -4.22
C GLN A 162 -19.05 -5.87 -3.84
N PHE A 163 -18.41 -4.74 -3.55
CA PHE A 163 -19.11 -3.49 -3.24
C PHE A 163 -19.97 -2.97 -4.40
N LEU A 164 -19.54 -3.18 -5.66
CA LEU A 164 -20.37 -2.82 -6.81
C LEU A 164 -21.57 -3.76 -6.96
N GLU A 165 -21.36 -5.06 -6.79
CA GLU A 165 -22.44 -6.07 -6.82
C GLU A 165 -23.52 -5.80 -5.76
N GLU A 166 -23.11 -5.49 -4.51
CA GLU A 166 -24.02 -5.13 -3.41
C GLU A 166 -24.82 -3.84 -3.66
N ARG A 167 -24.25 -2.92 -4.45
CA ARG A 167 -24.95 -1.68 -4.85
C ARG A 167 -25.96 -1.94 -5.96
N GLU A 168 -25.68 -2.88 -6.86
CA GLU A 168 -26.59 -3.28 -7.92
C GLU A 168 -27.74 -4.15 -7.39
N SER A 169 -27.50 -4.98 -6.37
CA SER A 169 -28.54 -5.81 -5.75
C SER A 169 -29.51 -5.03 -4.84
N GLY A 170 -29.18 -3.78 -4.48
CA GLY A 170 -30.02 -2.94 -3.62
C GLY A 170 -30.06 -3.34 -2.15
N GLU A 171 -29.19 -4.25 -1.71
CA GLU A 171 -29.08 -4.69 -0.31
C GLU A 171 -28.39 -3.68 0.62
N SER A 172 -27.89 -2.57 0.07
CA SER A 172 -27.27 -1.47 0.80
C SER A 172 -28.19 -0.23 0.80
N ALA A 173 -29.29 -0.31 1.55
CA ALA A 173 -30.11 0.82 1.96
C ALA A 173 -29.84 1.20 3.43
#